data_AF-A0A674CEX1-F1
#
_entry.id   AF-A0A674CEX1-F1
#
_cell.length_a   1.000
_cell.length_b   1.000
_cell.length_c   1.000
_cell.angle_alpha   90.00
_cell.angle_beta   90.00
_cell.angle_gamma   90.00
#
_symmetry.space_group_name_H-M   'P 1'
#
loop_
_entity.id
_entity.type
_entity.pdbx_description
1 polymer ?
#
loop_
_entity_poly.entity_id
_entity_poly.type
_entity_poly.pdbx_seq_one_letter_code
_entity_poly.pdbx_strand_id
1 'polypeptide(L)'
;MDHVSDSFLETNVPLLVLIEAAKNGNEKEVKEYAQVFREHANKLIEVANLACSISNNEEGVKLVRMAASQLETLCPQVINAALALAAKPNSKVAQDNMDLFKDSWEKQVRVLTDAVDDITSIDDFLCVSENHILEDVNKCVIALQEKDVDGLDRTAGAIRGRAARVVHVVTCEMDNYEPGVYTEKVLEATKLLTNTVMPRFTEQVEAAVEALSANPTLPVDENEFIDASRLVYDGVRDIRKAVLMIRTPEELDDSDFETEDFDVRSRTSVQTEDDQLIAGQSARAIMAQLPQEQKAKIAEQVASFQEEKSKLDAEVSKWDDSGNDIIVLAKQMCMIMMEMTDFTRYGGGRGQVCVLGGAGVCVCVLGASLTRCSILCVDSAMSLIQAAKNLMNTVVSTVKASYVASTKYQKSMAMQSLNMPAISWKMKAPEKKPLVKREKQEDGSNNKVKRSSQKKHINPVQALSEFKAMDSI
;
A
#
# COMPACT_ATOMS: atom_id res chain seq x y z
N MET A 1 10.33 -10.15 -3.57
CA MET A 1 10.98 -8.87 -3.18
C MET A 1 12.38 -9.08 -2.66
N ASP A 2 12.64 -10.07 -1.80
CA ASP A 2 14.00 -10.40 -1.33
C ASP A 2 15.02 -10.52 -2.47
N HIS A 3 14.70 -11.28 -3.51
CA HIS A 3 15.56 -11.44 -4.69
C HIS A 3 15.85 -10.14 -5.45
N VAL A 4 14.88 -9.21 -5.51
CA VAL A 4 15.01 -7.88 -6.14
C VAL A 4 15.92 -7.00 -5.29
N SER A 5 15.75 -7.05 -3.98
CA SER A 5 16.57 -6.30 -3.03
C SER A 5 18.03 -6.74 -3.06
N ASP A 6 18.32 -8.04 -3.16
CA ASP A 6 19.70 -8.55 -3.11
C ASP A 6 20.41 -8.58 -4.46
N SER A 7 19.71 -8.98 -5.53
CA SER A 7 20.37 -9.19 -6.82
C SER A 7 20.66 -7.89 -7.56
N PHE A 8 19.98 -6.79 -7.21
CA PHE A 8 20.15 -5.48 -7.84
C PHE A 8 21.01 -4.49 -7.04
N LEU A 9 21.76 -4.98 -6.03
CA LEU A 9 22.71 -4.13 -5.26
C LEU A 9 24.01 -3.87 -6.01
N GLU A 10 24.68 -4.93 -6.45
CA GLU A 10 26.01 -4.87 -7.06
C GLU A 10 26.00 -5.44 -8.48
N THR A 11 25.34 -4.73 -9.38
CA THR A 11 25.11 -5.22 -10.75
C THR A 11 26.34 -5.15 -11.67
N ASN A 12 27.35 -4.37 -11.29
CA ASN A 12 28.48 -4.04 -12.16
C ASN A 12 29.81 -4.68 -11.72
N VAL A 13 29.90 -5.24 -10.51
CA VAL A 13 31.16 -5.79 -9.98
C VAL A 13 31.73 -6.90 -10.89
N PRO A 14 30.95 -7.91 -11.33
CA PRO A 14 31.47 -8.95 -12.23
C PRO A 14 31.97 -8.39 -13.57
N LEU A 15 31.37 -7.31 -14.07
CA LEU A 15 31.80 -6.64 -15.30
C LEU A 15 33.15 -5.93 -15.10
N LEU A 16 33.32 -5.20 -14.00
CA LEU A 16 34.56 -4.48 -13.72
C LEU A 16 35.75 -5.44 -13.56
N VAL A 17 35.56 -6.55 -12.85
CA VAL A 17 36.58 -7.60 -12.71
C VAL A 17 36.94 -8.23 -14.06
N LEU A 18 35.93 -8.52 -14.90
CA LEU A 18 36.13 -9.04 -16.25
C LEU A 18 36.95 -8.08 -17.13
N ILE A 19 36.62 -6.78 -17.10
CA ILE A 19 37.31 -5.74 -17.87
C ILE A 19 38.76 -5.59 -17.39
N GLU A 20 39.00 -5.63 -16.09
CA GLU A 20 40.34 -5.51 -15.52
C GLU A 20 41.24 -6.68 -15.96
N ALA A 21 40.74 -7.91 -15.91
CA ALA A 21 41.46 -9.08 -16.46
C ALA A 21 41.75 -8.92 -17.96
N ALA A 22 40.82 -8.35 -18.73
CA ALA A 22 41.00 -8.09 -20.16
C ALA A 22 42.05 -7.02 -20.44
N LYS A 23 42.08 -5.93 -19.66
CA LYS A 23 43.11 -4.88 -19.76
C LYS A 23 44.51 -5.41 -19.48
N ASN A 24 44.63 -6.37 -18.57
CA ASN A 24 45.89 -7.03 -18.25
C ASN A 24 46.33 -8.07 -19.30
N GLY A 25 45.50 -8.36 -20.31
CA GLY A 25 45.81 -9.33 -21.36
C GLY A 25 45.71 -10.79 -20.91
N ASN A 26 45.06 -11.06 -19.78
CA ASN A 26 44.99 -12.38 -19.17
C ASN A 26 43.83 -13.21 -19.78
N GLU A 27 44.02 -13.76 -20.98
CA GLU A 27 42.95 -14.50 -21.69
C GLU A 27 42.31 -15.65 -20.89
N LYS A 28 43.08 -16.31 -20.01
CA LYS A 28 42.57 -17.40 -19.17
C LYS A 28 41.61 -16.87 -18.10
N GLU A 29 42.02 -15.85 -17.36
CA GLU A 29 41.19 -15.21 -16.33
C GLU A 29 39.93 -14.60 -16.93
N VAL A 30 40.03 -13.99 -18.12
CA VAL A 30 38.86 -13.44 -18.82
C VAL A 30 37.83 -14.51 -19.11
N LYS A 31 38.23 -15.75 -19.44
CA LYS A 31 37.27 -16.86 -19.64
C LYS A 31 36.60 -17.29 -18.34
N GLU A 32 37.34 -17.33 -17.24
CA GLU A 32 36.82 -17.66 -15.91
C GLU A 32 35.83 -16.59 -15.43
N TYR A 33 36.22 -15.30 -15.49
CA TYR A 33 35.34 -14.19 -15.12
C TYR A 33 34.17 -13.97 -16.08
N ALA A 34 34.30 -14.33 -17.36
CA ALA A 34 33.19 -14.30 -18.31
C ALA A 34 32.07 -15.27 -17.91
N GLN A 35 32.42 -16.42 -17.31
CA GLN A 35 31.42 -17.34 -16.77
C GLN A 35 30.69 -16.72 -15.57
N VAL A 36 31.42 -16.15 -14.61
CA VAL A 36 30.85 -15.47 -13.44
C VAL A 36 29.92 -14.32 -13.86
N PHE A 37 30.37 -13.50 -14.82
CA PHE A 37 29.56 -12.41 -15.37
C PHE A 37 28.27 -12.91 -16.03
N ARG A 38 28.35 -14.01 -16.81
CA ARG A 38 27.16 -14.63 -17.43
C ARG A 38 26.20 -15.20 -16.40
N GLU A 39 26.71 -15.89 -15.38
CA GLU A 39 25.88 -16.43 -14.30
C GLU A 39 25.18 -15.30 -13.54
N HIS A 40 25.87 -14.19 -13.27
CA HIS A 40 25.27 -13.01 -12.68
C HIS A 40 24.19 -12.38 -13.58
N ALA A 41 24.45 -12.23 -14.88
CA ALA A 41 23.47 -11.76 -15.86
C ALA A 41 22.20 -12.63 -15.88
N ASN A 42 22.37 -13.95 -15.88
CA ASN A 42 21.26 -14.90 -15.83
C ASN A 42 20.45 -14.75 -14.53
N LYS A 43 21.12 -14.52 -13.39
CA LYS A 43 20.45 -14.26 -12.11
C LYS A 43 19.62 -12.99 -12.17
N LEU A 44 20.12 -11.89 -12.75
CA LEU A 44 19.35 -10.66 -12.95
C LEU A 44 18.07 -10.92 -13.77
N ILE A 45 18.20 -11.67 -14.86
CA ILE A 45 17.08 -12.04 -15.74
C ILE A 45 16.08 -12.95 -15.01
N GLU A 46 16.55 -13.92 -14.24
CA GLU A 46 15.71 -14.82 -13.45
C GLU A 46 14.87 -14.04 -12.43
N VAL A 47 15.49 -13.12 -11.69
CA VAL A 47 14.80 -12.26 -10.72
C VAL A 47 13.76 -11.37 -11.39
N ALA A 48 14.08 -10.79 -12.55
CA ALA A 48 13.12 -9.99 -13.33
C ALA A 48 11.91 -10.83 -13.78
N ASN A 49 12.14 -12.07 -14.21
CA ASN A 49 11.07 -12.99 -14.60
C ASN A 49 10.21 -13.44 -13.41
N LEU A 50 10.81 -13.63 -12.23
CA LEU A 50 10.07 -13.91 -11.00
C LEU A 50 9.15 -12.74 -10.65
N ALA A 51 9.64 -11.50 -10.72
CA ALA A 51 8.82 -10.30 -10.52
C ALA A 51 7.64 -10.25 -11.53
N CYS A 52 7.89 -10.62 -12.79
CA CYS A 52 6.83 -10.70 -13.79
C CYS A 52 5.74 -11.73 -13.49
N SER A 53 6.07 -12.83 -12.78
CA SER A 53 5.12 -13.92 -12.53
C SER A 53 4.09 -13.60 -11.45
N ILE A 54 4.36 -12.58 -10.64
CA ILE A 54 3.50 -12.16 -9.52
C ILE A 54 2.82 -10.80 -9.77
N SER A 55 3.20 -10.09 -10.84
CA SER A 55 2.63 -8.79 -11.17
C SER A 55 1.38 -8.91 -12.02
N ASN A 56 0.38 -8.07 -11.74
CA ASN A 56 -0.84 -7.92 -12.53
C ASN A 56 -0.73 -6.78 -13.58
N ASN A 57 0.40 -6.07 -13.64
CA ASN A 57 0.62 -4.98 -14.59
C ASN A 57 1.09 -5.53 -15.94
N GLU A 58 0.15 -5.80 -16.86
CA GLU A 58 0.45 -6.43 -18.16
C GLU A 58 1.46 -5.62 -19.01
N GLU A 59 1.32 -4.30 -19.07
CA GLU A 59 2.22 -3.43 -19.84
C GLU A 59 3.62 -3.35 -19.21
N GLY A 60 3.69 -3.21 -17.89
CA GLY A 60 4.98 -3.22 -17.18
C GLY A 60 5.71 -4.56 -17.33
N VAL A 61 5.00 -5.69 -17.23
CA VAL A 61 5.56 -7.04 -17.45
C VAL A 61 6.15 -7.17 -18.85
N LYS A 62 5.50 -6.58 -19.87
CA LYS A 62 6.01 -6.57 -21.23
C LYS A 62 7.32 -5.78 -21.34
N LEU A 63 7.41 -4.61 -20.71
CA LEU A 63 8.64 -3.81 -20.67
C LEU A 63 9.79 -4.57 -19.99
N VAL A 64 9.54 -5.20 -18.84
CA VAL A 64 10.55 -6.02 -18.14
C VAL A 64 11.04 -7.16 -19.01
N ARG A 65 10.14 -7.91 -19.67
CA ARG A 65 10.53 -9.01 -20.56
C ARG A 65 11.35 -8.53 -21.76
N MET A 66 11.00 -7.37 -22.32
CA MET A 66 11.77 -6.76 -23.41
C MET A 66 13.18 -6.37 -22.93
N ALA A 67 13.29 -5.70 -21.78
CA ALA A 67 14.57 -5.30 -21.20
C ALA A 67 15.45 -6.52 -20.86
N ALA A 68 14.87 -7.59 -20.32
CA ALA A 68 15.56 -8.83 -20.00
C ALA A 68 16.09 -9.53 -21.27
N SER A 69 15.29 -9.61 -22.34
CA SER A 69 15.72 -10.19 -23.62
C SER A 69 16.85 -9.40 -24.28
N GLN A 70 16.81 -8.07 -24.20
CA GLN A 70 17.90 -7.20 -24.66
C GLN A 70 19.18 -7.43 -23.85
N LEU A 71 19.07 -7.56 -22.52
CA LEU A 71 20.20 -7.85 -21.65
C LEU A 71 20.84 -9.21 -21.95
N GLU A 72 20.01 -10.24 -22.19
CA GLU A 72 20.44 -11.58 -22.61
C GLU A 72 21.22 -11.53 -23.93
N THR A 73 20.74 -10.74 -24.89
CA THR A 73 21.39 -10.55 -26.21
C THR A 73 22.69 -9.76 -26.11
N LEU A 74 22.79 -8.82 -25.15
CA LEU A 74 23.96 -7.97 -24.95
C LEU A 74 25.10 -8.72 -24.22
N CYS A 75 24.78 -9.60 -23.27
CA CYS A 75 25.75 -10.34 -22.47
C CYS A 75 26.90 -11.01 -23.28
N PRO A 76 26.63 -11.82 -24.33
CA PRO A 76 27.70 -12.43 -25.10
C PRO A 76 28.55 -11.41 -25.88
N GLN A 77 27.99 -10.26 -26.26
CA GLN A 77 28.72 -9.21 -26.97
C GLN A 77 29.74 -8.52 -26.05
N VAL A 78 29.36 -8.25 -24.80
CA VAL A 78 30.27 -7.73 -23.75
C VAL A 78 31.42 -8.70 -23.51
N ILE A 79 31.14 -10.00 -23.38
CA ILE A 79 32.17 -11.03 -23.21
C ILE A 79 33.12 -11.07 -24.41
N ASN A 80 32.58 -10.99 -25.63
CA ASN A 80 33.40 -10.99 -26.85
C ASN A 80 34.29 -9.73 -26.94
N ALA A 81 33.79 -8.57 -26.51
CA ALA A 81 34.60 -7.36 -26.42
C ALA A 81 35.74 -7.51 -25.42
N ALA A 82 35.48 -8.11 -24.25
CA ALA A 82 36.51 -8.41 -23.25
C ALA A 82 37.57 -9.39 -23.78
N LEU A 83 37.16 -10.46 -24.48
CA LEU A 83 38.10 -11.40 -25.11
C LEU A 83 38.95 -10.73 -26.21
N ALA A 84 38.35 -9.86 -27.02
CA ALA A 84 39.07 -9.11 -28.05
C ALA A 84 40.10 -8.15 -27.45
N LEU A 85 39.75 -7.50 -26.33
CA LEU A 85 40.66 -6.66 -25.56
C LEU A 85 41.79 -7.49 -24.94
N ALA A 86 41.49 -8.65 -24.35
CA ALA A 86 42.48 -9.55 -23.77
C ALA A 86 43.53 -10.01 -24.78
N ALA A 87 43.11 -10.31 -26.01
CA ALA A 87 44.02 -10.71 -27.08
C ALA A 87 44.91 -9.54 -27.58
N LYS A 88 44.46 -8.29 -27.42
CA LYS A 88 45.15 -7.08 -27.91
C LYS A 88 44.99 -5.91 -26.91
N PRO A 89 45.58 -5.98 -25.71
CA PRO A 89 45.31 -5.03 -24.62
C PRO A 89 45.74 -3.60 -24.94
N ASN A 90 46.78 -3.43 -25.76
CA ASN A 90 47.30 -2.13 -26.20
C ASN A 90 46.56 -1.54 -27.41
N SER A 91 45.60 -2.26 -27.99
CA SER A 91 44.86 -1.80 -29.16
C SER A 91 43.82 -0.76 -28.74
N LYS A 92 43.99 0.49 -29.19
CA LYS A 92 43.03 1.56 -28.89
C LYS A 92 41.60 1.22 -29.34
N VAL A 93 41.47 0.59 -30.51
CA VAL A 93 40.18 0.12 -31.03
C VAL A 93 39.53 -0.92 -30.11
N ALA A 94 40.31 -1.82 -29.50
CA ALA A 94 39.78 -2.82 -28.59
C ALA A 94 39.37 -2.21 -27.24
N GLN A 95 40.13 -1.23 -26.75
CA GLN A 95 39.79 -0.46 -25.56
C GLN A 95 38.50 0.33 -25.77
N ASP A 96 38.40 1.09 -26.85
CA ASP A 96 37.20 1.89 -27.18
C ASP A 96 35.97 1.02 -27.38
N ASN A 97 36.12 -0.16 -27.99
CA ASN A 97 35.04 -1.12 -28.14
C ASN A 97 34.58 -1.70 -26.80
N MET A 98 35.50 -2.00 -25.88
CA MET A 98 35.16 -2.48 -24.54
C MET A 98 34.43 -1.40 -23.72
N ASP A 99 34.89 -0.15 -23.78
CA ASP A 99 34.25 0.98 -23.10
C ASP A 99 32.81 1.20 -23.62
N LEU A 100 32.60 1.10 -24.94
CA LEU A 100 31.25 1.19 -25.53
C LEU A 100 30.31 0.10 -25.02
N PHE A 101 30.78 -1.15 -24.94
CA PHE A 101 29.98 -2.26 -24.44
C PHE A 101 29.77 -2.20 -22.92
N LYS A 102 30.73 -1.67 -22.16
CA LYS A 102 30.57 -1.38 -20.73
C LYS A 102 29.42 -0.40 -20.50
N ASP A 103 29.44 0.75 -21.19
CA ASP A 103 28.39 1.77 -21.06
C ASP A 103 27.02 1.25 -21.52
N SER A 104 27.00 0.43 -22.57
CA SER A 104 25.77 -0.21 -23.07
C SER A 104 25.20 -1.18 -22.03
N TRP A 105 26.05 -1.97 -21.37
CA TRP A 105 25.65 -2.90 -20.31
C TRP A 105 25.06 -2.16 -19.11
N GLU A 106 25.77 -1.17 -18.60
CA GLU A 106 25.33 -0.39 -17.43
C GLU A 106 23.98 0.30 -17.68
N LYS A 107 23.77 0.83 -18.89
CA LYS A 107 22.48 1.40 -19.30
C LYS A 107 21.39 0.34 -19.39
N GLN A 108 21.67 -0.81 -19.99
CA GLN A 108 20.66 -1.86 -20.16
C GLN A 108 20.24 -2.49 -18.82
N VAL A 109 21.20 -2.68 -17.91
CA VAL A 109 20.91 -3.12 -16.54
C VAL A 109 20.01 -2.11 -15.84
N ARG A 110 20.30 -0.81 -15.96
CA ARG A 110 19.44 0.25 -15.39
C ARG A 110 18.02 0.19 -15.94
N VAL A 111 17.86 0.08 -17.26
CA VAL A 111 16.54 -0.07 -17.89
C VAL A 111 15.79 -1.28 -17.35
N LEU A 112 16.48 -2.40 -17.12
CA LEU A 112 15.87 -3.59 -16.53
C LEU A 112 15.46 -3.36 -15.07
N THR A 113 16.33 -2.76 -14.25
CA THR A 113 16.02 -2.51 -12.83
C THR A 113 14.86 -1.54 -12.67
N ASP A 114 14.83 -0.45 -13.46
CA ASP A 114 13.77 0.55 -13.42
C ASP A 114 12.42 -0.08 -13.84
N ALA A 115 12.42 -0.87 -14.91
CA ALA A 115 11.21 -1.58 -15.35
C ALA A 115 10.73 -2.62 -14.31
N VAL A 116 11.64 -3.28 -13.60
CA VAL A 116 11.26 -4.19 -12.51
C VAL A 116 10.69 -3.41 -11.33
N ASP A 117 11.26 -2.25 -11.01
CA ASP A 117 10.77 -1.38 -9.95
C ASP A 117 9.32 -0.93 -10.25
N ASP A 118 9.01 -0.55 -11.50
CA ASP A 118 7.66 -0.15 -11.96
C ASP A 118 6.57 -1.22 -11.78
N ILE A 119 6.93 -2.50 -11.77
CA ILE A 119 5.96 -3.62 -11.59
C ILE A 119 5.91 -4.13 -10.15
N THR A 120 6.71 -3.55 -9.26
CA THR A 120 6.79 -3.91 -7.85
C THR A 120 6.25 -2.79 -6.96
N SER A 121 5.65 -3.16 -5.84
CA SER A 121 5.15 -2.16 -4.88
C SER A 121 6.31 -1.52 -4.13
N ILE A 122 6.33 -0.18 -4.09
CA ILE A 122 7.27 0.58 -3.25
C ILE A 122 7.16 0.18 -1.77
N ASP A 123 5.95 -0.11 -1.27
CA ASP A 123 5.73 -0.50 0.12
C ASP A 123 6.44 -1.81 0.46
N ASP A 124 6.35 -2.80 -0.44
CA ASP A 124 7.00 -4.10 -0.24
C ASP A 124 8.52 -3.98 -0.39
N PHE A 125 8.99 -3.14 -1.33
CA PHE A 125 10.41 -2.86 -1.52
C PHE A 125 11.02 -2.21 -0.28
N LEU A 126 10.37 -1.19 0.28
CA LEU A 126 10.84 -0.50 1.48
C LEU A 126 10.80 -1.40 2.72
N CYS A 127 9.76 -2.23 2.85
CA CYS A 127 9.66 -3.19 3.95
C CYS A 127 10.83 -4.20 3.94
N VAL A 128 11.11 -4.80 2.78
CA VAL A 128 12.22 -5.75 2.63
C VAL A 128 13.57 -5.06 2.80
N SER A 129 13.74 -3.87 2.20
CA SER A 129 15.00 -3.11 2.31
C SER A 129 15.28 -2.70 3.75
N GLU A 130 14.27 -2.31 4.54
CA GLU A 130 14.42 -2.05 5.97
C GLU A 130 14.94 -3.29 6.73
N ASN A 131 14.37 -4.47 6.46
CA ASN A 131 14.79 -5.71 7.11
C ASN A 131 16.22 -6.11 6.74
N HIS A 132 16.59 -5.99 5.47
CA HIS A 132 17.94 -6.30 5.04
C HIS A 132 18.98 -5.29 5.54
N ILE A 133 18.65 -3.99 5.60
CA ILE A 133 19.53 -2.99 6.25
C ILE A 133 19.77 -3.38 7.71
N LEU A 134 18.73 -3.80 8.44
CA LEU A 134 18.90 -4.26 9.82
C LEU A 134 19.82 -5.49 9.91
N GLU A 135 19.65 -6.46 9.01
CA GLU A 135 20.51 -7.64 8.96
C GLU A 135 21.96 -7.28 8.62
N ASP A 136 22.17 -6.43 7.62
CA ASP A 136 23.49 -6.01 7.16
C ASP A 136 24.20 -5.17 8.24
N VAL A 137 23.49 -4.28 8.93
CA VAL A 137 24.01 -3.52 10.10
C VAL A 137 24.45 -4.47 11.22
N ASN A 138 23.64 -5.48 11.55
CA ASN A 138 24.01 -6.48 12.56
C ASN A 138 25.29 -7.24 12.16
N LYS A 139 25.38 -7.68 10.90
CA LYS A 139 26.58 -8.36 10.38
C LYS A 139 27.81 -7.43 10.40
N CYS A 140 27.64 -6.15 10.10
CA CYS A 140 28.69 -5.15 10.10
C CYS A 140 29.25 -4.92 11.51
N VAL A 141 28.38 -4.83 12.52
CA VAL A 141 28.78 -4.73 13.93
C VAL A 141 29.48 -6.01 14.42
N ILE A 142 29.02 -7.20 14.01
CA ILE A 142 29.69 -8.47 14.33
C ILE A 142 31.09 -8.51 13.71
N ALA A 143 31.24 -8.12 12.44
CA ALA A 143 32.53 -8.09 11.76
C ALA A 143 33.53 -7.15 12.48
N LEU A 144 33.05 -6.01 12.99
CA LEU A 144 33.87 -5.11 13.81
C LEU A 144 34.37 -5.80 15.10
N GLN A 145 33.47 -6.47 15.83
CA GLN A 145 33.80 -7.17 17.08
C GLN A 145 34.77 -8.33 16.87
N GLU A 146 34.63 -9.04 15.75
CA GLU A 146 35.50 -10.14 15.35
C GLU A 146 36.84 -9.65 14.74
N LYS A 147 36.99 -8.34 14.52
CA LYS A 147 38.13 -7.71 13.84
C LYS A 147 38.34 -8.22 12.41
N ASP A 148 37.26 -8.62 11.75
CA ASP A 148 37.24 -9.05 10.36
C ASP A 148 37.12 -7.83 9.44
N VAL A 149 38.27 -7.31 8.98
CA VAL A 149 38.35 -6.13 8.11
C VAL A 149 37.65 -6.38 6.76
N ASP A 150 37.82 -7.57 6.20
CA ASP A 150 37.21 -7.93 4.90
C ASP A 150 35.69 -8.06 5.03
N GLY A 151 35.22 -8.64 6.13
CA GLY A 151 33.80 -8.70 6.46
C GLY A 151 33.19 -7.32 6.69
N LEU A 152 33.91 -6.43 7.38
CA LEU A 152 33.49 -5.07 7.66
C LEU A 152 33.31 -4.25 6.38
N ASP A 153 34.30 -4.24 5.49
CA ASP A 153 34.23 -3.49 4.22
C ASP A 153 33.12 -4.03 3.31
N ARG A 154 33.00 -5.36 3.20
CA ARG A 154 31.95 -6.01 2.39
C ARG A 154 30.55 -5.68 2.90
N THR A 155 30.31 -5.80 4.20
CA THR A 155 28.98 -5.50 4.78
C THR A 155 28.65 -4.01 4.72
N ALA A 156 29.63 -3.14 4.95
CA ALA A 156 29.46 -1.69 4.77
C ALA A 156 29.17 -1.31 3.31
N GLY A 157 29.80 -2.00 2.34
CA GLY A 157 29.49 -1.90 0.91
C GLY A 157 28.02 -2.21 0.61
N ALA A 158 27.52 -3.34 1.12
CA ALA A 158 26.12 -3.72 0.96
C ALA A 158 25.15 -2.70 1.57
N ILE A 159 25.43 -2.20 2.78
CA ILE A 159 24.63 -1.14 3.43
C ILE A 159 24.60 0.12 2.58
N ARG A 160 25.76 0.58 2.09
CA ARG A 160 25.86 1.77 1.22
C ARG A 160 25.06 1.59 -0.07
N GLY A 161 25.21 0.45 -0.74
CA GLY A 161 24.46 0.14 -1.96
C GLY A 161 22.95 0.11 -1.73
N ARG A 162 22.50 -0.52 -0.62
CA ARG A 162 21.08 -0.67 -0.31
C ARG A 162 20.45 0.66 0.10
N ALA A 163 21.12 1.46 0.91
CA ALA A 163 20.68 2.80 1.27
C ALA A 163 20.57 3.72 0.04
N ALA A 164 21.57 3.68 -0.85
CA ALA A 164 21.53 4.45 -2.11
C ALA A 164 20.38 4.01 -3.01
N ARG A 165 20.11 2.70 -3.12
CA ARG A 165 18.99 2.18 -3.91
C ARG A 165 17.63 2.55 -3.31
N VAL A 166 17.49 2.52 -1.98
CA VAL A 166 16.28 3.03 -1.30
C VAL A 166 16.02 4.49 -1.66
N VAL A 167 17.04 5.34 -1.56
CA VAL A 167 16.91 6.77 -1.91
C VAL A 167 16.50 6.92 -3.37
N HIS A 168 17.16 6.21 -4.29
CA HIS A 168 16.86 6.30 -5.72
C HIS A 168 15.40 5.93 -6.04
N VAL A 169 14.95 4.74 -5.59
CA VAL A 169 13.57 4.26 -5.85
C VAL A 169 12.55 5.24 -5.26
N VAL A 170 12.76 5.72 -4.04
CA VAL A 170 11.84 6.67 -3.40
C VAL A 170 11.83 8.01 -4.13
N THR A 171 12.99 8.54 -4.53
CA THR A 171 13.03 9.82 -5.27
C THR A 171 12.33 9.72 -6.62
N CYS A 172 12.55 8.64 -7.37
CA CYS A 172 11.87 8.42 -8.65
C CYS A 172 10.36 8.25 -8.45
N GLU A 173 9.94 7.56 -7.40
CA GLU A 173 8.52 7.40 -7.10
C GLU A 173 7.88 8.74 -6.75
N MET A 174 8.57 9.62 -6.01
CA MET A 174 8.06 10.96 -5.68
C MET A 174 7.88 11.86 -6.91
N ASP A 175 8.62 11.62 -8.00
CA ASP A 175 8.45 12.36 -9.26
C ASP A 175 7.09 12.07 -9.95
N ASN A 176 6.39 11.00 -9.54
CA ASN A 176 5.05 10.66 -10.02
C ASN A 176 3.93 11.47 -9.33
N TYR A 177 4.25 12.23 -8.28
CA TYR A 177 3.30 13.01 -7.48
C TYR A 177 3.44 14.51 -7.74
N GLU A 178 2.37 15.27 -7.51
CA GLU A 178 2.45 16.72 -7.53
C GLU A 178 3.26 17.24 -6.32
N PRO A 179 4.16 18.21 -6.51
CA PRO A 179 4.92 18.77 -5.40
C PRO A 179 4.02 19.36 -4.30
N GLY A 180 4.18 18.86 -3.08
CA GLY A 180 3.41 19.30 -1.91
C GLY A 180 4.03 18.83 -0.59
N VAL A 181 3.29 19.00 0.51
CA VAL A 181 3.75 18.68 1.88
C VAL A 181 4.16 17.21 1.99
N TYR A 182 3.43 16.31 1.34
CA TYR A 182 3.76 14.89 1.29
C TYR A 182 5.13 14.64 0.63
N THR A 183 5.31 15.09 -0.62
CA THR A 183 6.57 14.87 -1.37
C THR A 183 7.75 15.55 -0.69
N GLU A 184 7.56 16.76 -0.14
CA GLU A 184 8.62 17.47 0.59
C GLU A 184 9.08 16.71 1.82
N LYS A 185 8.15 16.18 2.62
CA LYS A 185 8.46 15.40 3.83
C LYS A 185 9.21 14.11 3.50
N VAL A 186 8.81 13.42 2.43
CA VAL A 186 9.52 12.21 1.96
C VAL A 186 10.93 12.57 1.48
N LEU A 187 11.06 13.61 0.66
CA LEU A 187 12.34 14.06 0.11
C LEU A 187 13.28 14.66 1.17
N GLU A 188 12.76 15.22 2.25
CA GLU A 188 13.57 15.66 3.39
C GLU A 188 14.18 14.46 4.13
N ALA A 189 13.39 13.40 4.35
CA ALA A 189 13.88 12.17 4.96
C ALA A 189 14.97 11.49 4.11
N THR A 190 14.80 11.45 2.78
CA THR A 190 15.83 10.91 1.87
C THR A 190 17.10 11.75 1.90
N LYS A 191 16.98 13.09 1.87
CA LYS A 191 18.14 14.01 1.98
C LYS A 191 18.88 13.84 3.31
N LEU A 192 18.19 13.64 4.42
CA LEU A 192 18.82 13.41 5.72
C LEU A 192 19.66 12.12 5.71
N LEU A 193 19.10 11.03 5.16
CA LEU A 193 19.83 9.77 5.00
C LEU A 193 21.08 9.97 4.13
N THR A 194 20.94 10.57 2.95
CA THR A 194 22.04 10.73 1.99
C THR A 194 23.12 11.70 2.43
N ASN A 195 22.74 12.86 2.98
CA ASN A 195 23.68 13.96 3.21
C ASN A 195 24.24 14.00 4.63
N THR A 196 23.62 13.30 5.59
CA THR A 196 24.04 13.34 7.00
C THR A 196 24.37 11.95 7.54
N VAL A 197 23.43 11.00 7.43
CA VAL A 197 23.58 9.68 8.05
C VAL A 197 24.63 8.83 7.32
N MET A 198 24.52 8.70 5.99
CA MET A 198 25.44 7.86 5.20
C MET A 198 26.90 8.35 5.22
N PRO A 199 27.19 9.66 5.15
CA PRO A 199 28.55 10.16 5.31
C PRO A 199 29.15 9.84 6.68
N ARG A 200 28.38 10.03 7.76
CA ARG A 200 28.83 9.69 9.13
C ARG A 200 29.10 8.20 9.29
N PHE A 201 28.22 7.34 8.76
CA PHE A 201 28.45 5.90 8.74
C PHE A 201 29.72 5.53 7.95
N THR A 202 29.92 6.13 6.79
CA THR A 202 31.09 5.87 5.94
C THR A 202 32.38 6.27 6.64
N GLU A 203 32.42 7.45 7.27
CA GLU A 203 33.57 7.91 8.06
C GLU A 203 33.91 6.93 9.20
N GLN A 204 32.90 6.42 9.91
CA GLN A 204 33.10 5.46 10.99
C GLN A 204 33.61 4.10 10.50
N VAL A 205 33.15 3.63 9.33
CA VAL A 205 33.69 2.42 8.68
C VAL A 205 35.14 2.61 8.28
N GLU A 206 35.47 3.73 7.63
CA GLU A 206 36.84 4.03 7.21
C GLU A 206 37.80 4.11 8.42
N ALA A 207 37.39 4.81 9.48
CA ALA A 207 38.17 4.90 10.72
C ALA A 207 38.37 3.53 11.39
N ALA A 208 37.34 2.69 11.43
CA ALA A 208 37.43 1.35 11.98
C ALA A 208 38.36 0.44 11.16
N VAL A 209 38.25 0.46 9.83
CA VAL A 209 39.13 -0.28 8.92
C VAL A 209 40.58 0.16 9.07
N GLU A 210 40.85 1.46 9.13
CA GLU A 210 42.20 2.00 9.31
C GLU A 210 42.80 1.59 10.66
N ALA A 211 42.03 1.70 11.74
CA ALA A 211 42.47 1.33 13.08
C ALA A 211 42.76 -0.18 13.22
N LEU A 212 41.94 -1.03 12.61
CA LEU A 212 42.13 -2.49 12.59
C LEU A 212 43.27 -2.93 11.66
N SER A 213 43.54 -2.19 10.59
CA SER A 213 44.64 -2.46 9.66
C SER A 213 45.99 -1.94 10.15
N ALA A 214 45.99 -1.01 11.12
CA ALA A 214 47.22 -0.48 11.71
C ALA A 214 48.00 -1.54 12.50
N ASN A 215 49.33 -1.39 12.55
CA ASN A 215 50.21 -2.27 13.31
C ASN A 215 51.10 -1.46 14.28
N PRO A 216 50.87 -1.52 15.61
CA PRO A 216 49.85 -2.31 16.30
C PRO A 216 48.43 -1.77 16.06
N THR A 217 47.42 -2.64 16.24
CA THR A 217 46.02 -2.27 16.07
C THR A 217 45.64 -1.13 17.01
N LEU A 218 44.97 -0.12 16.47
CA LEU A 218 44.52 1.04 17.23
C LEU A 218 43.14 0.74 17.86
N PRO A 219 42.81 1.38 18.99
CA PRO A 219 41.48 1.25 19.58
C PRO A 219 40.43 1.90 18.67
N VAL A 220 39.30 1.22 18.49
CA VAL A 220 38.12 1.74 17.80
C VAL A 220 37.07 2.16 18.83
N ASP A 221 36.39 3.28 18.61
CA ASP A 221 35.19 3.62 19.40
C ASP A 221 33.98 2.82 18.88
N GLU A 222 33.80 1.62 19.44
CA GLU A 222 32.69 0.74 19.07
C GLU A 222 31.32 1.37 19.33
N ASN A 223 31.18 2.25 20.33
CA ASN A 223 29.88 2.87 20.65
C ASN A 223 29.46 3.86 19.56
N GLU A 224 30.41 4.68 19.10
CA GLU A 224 30.15 5.64 18.02
C GLU A 224 29.86 4.91 16.70
N PHE A 225 30.57 3.82 16.41
CA PHE A 225 30.30 2.98 15.25
C PHE A 225 28.89 2.36 15.29
N ILE A 226 28.50 1.81 16.44
CA ILE A 226 27.16 1.20 16.62
C ILE A 226 26.07 2.28 16.50
N ASP A 227 26.27 3.47 17.06
CA ASP A 227 25.35 4.61 16.92
C ASP A 227 25.19 5.01 15.45
N ALA A 228 26.29 5.20 14.72
CA ALA A 228 26.26 5.55 13.30
C ALA A 228 25.57 4.48 12.44
N SER A 229 25.84 3.19 12.72
CA SER A 229 25.22 2.07 12.02
C SER A 229 23.72 1.99 12.28
N ARG A 230 23.29 2.22 13.53
CA ARG A 230 21.87 2.28 13.90
C ARG A 230 21.14 3.41 13.18
N LEU A 231 21.78 4.57 13.04
CA LEU A 231 21.17 5.70 12.34
C LEU A 231 20.85 5.39 10.88
N VAL A 232 21.61 4.50 10.21
CA VAL A 232 21.27 4.05 8.85
C VAL A 232 19.94 3.31 8.83
N TYR A 233 19.74 2.37 9.76
CA TYR A 233 18.47 1.66 9.90
C TYR A 233 17.31 2.62 10.22
N ASP A 234 17.51 3.50 11.20
CA ASP A 234 16.48 4.47 11.61
C ASP A 234 16.14 5.43 10.46
N GLY A 235 17.12 5.87 9.67
CA GLY A 235 16.91 6.73 8.50
C GLY A 235 16.10 6.05 7.39
N VAL A 236 16.41 4.80 7.04
CA VAL A 236 15.62 4.02 6.07
C VAL A 236 14.20 3.78 6.58
N ARG A 237 14.05 3.50 7.87
CA ARG A 237 12.73 3.32 8.51
C ARG A 237 11.90 4.60 8.50
N ASP A 238 12.52 5.76 8.69
CA ASP A 238 11.83 7.05 8.68
C ASP A 238 11.38 7.45 7.27
N ILE A 239 12.16 7.14 6.23
CA ILE A 239 11.73 7.24 4.83
C ILE A 239 10.48 6.39 4.60
N ARG A 240 10.48 5.12 5.03
CA ARG A 240 9.31 4.23 4.89
C ARG A 240 8.07 4.79 5.60
N LYS A 241 8.24 5.31 6.83
CA LYS A 241 7.11 5.95 7.55
C LYS A 241 6.59 7.18 6.80
N ALA A 242 7.47 8.00 6.24
CA ALA A 242 7.07 9.18 5.48
C ALA A 242 6.27 8.79 4.22
N VAL A 243 6.74 7.77 3.47
CA VAL A 243 6.03 7.24 2.29
C VAL A 243 4.65 6.70 2.66
N LEU A 244 4.51 5.99 3.78
CA LEU A 244 3.22 5.44 4.22
C LEU A 244 2.25 6.50 4.77
N MET A 245 2.69 7.74 4.99
CA MET A 245 1.88 8.84 5.54
C MET A 245 1.11 9.63 4.48
N ILE A 246 0.71 8.98 3.38
CA ILE A 246 0.12 9.54 2.13
C ILE A 246 -1.04 10.56 2.26
N ARG A 247 -1.56 10.96 3.43
CA ARG A 247 -2.67 11.92 3.52
C ARG A 247 -2.54 12.93 4.66
N THR A 248 -2.36 14.20 4.28
CA THR A 248 -2.67 15.37 5.13
C THR A 248 -4.12 15.80 4.88
N PRO A 249 -4.92 16.10 5.92
CA PRO A 249 -6.32 16.53 5.78
C PRO A 249 -6.51 17.80 4.92
N GLU A 250 -5.47 18.62 4.75
CA GLU A 250 -5.54 19.84 3.95
C GLU A 250 -5.76 19.59 2.46
N GLU A 251 -5.44 18.39 1.94
CA GLU A 251 -5.71 17.99 0.55
C GLU A 251 -7.07 17.31 0.37
N LEU A 252 -7.80 17.05 1.47
CA LEU A 252 -9.21 16.62 1.44
C LEU A 252 -10.18 17.81 1.54
N ASP A 253 -9.67 19.04 1.62
CA ASP A 253 -10.45 20.28 1.54
C ASP A 253 -10.67 20.72 0.09
N ASP A 254 -10.96 19.77 -0.80
CA ASP A 254 -11.84 20.06 -1.93
C ASP A 254 -13.25 20.27 -1.33
N SER A 255 -13.42 21.48 -0.83
CA SER A 255 -14.66 22.17 -0.51
C SER A 255 -15.58 22.35 -1.74
N ASP A 256 -15.54 21.38 -2.67
CA ASP A 256 -16.51 21.15 -3.74
C ASP A 256 -17.42 19.95 -3.45
N PHE A 257 -17.23 19.26 -2.31
CA PHE A 257 -18.32 18.47 -1.71
C PHE A 257 -19.23 19.41 -0.91
N GLU A 258 -19.84 20.37 -1.61
CA GLU A 258 -20.97 21.09 -1.05
C GLU A 258 -21.98 20.07 -0.54
N THR A 259 -22.51 20.37 0.64
CA THR A 259 -23.54 19.60 1.32
C THR A 259 -24.89 19.79 0.62
N GLU A 260 -24.92 19.62 -0.71
CA GLU A 260 -26.13 19.68 -1.49
C GLU A 260 -26.84 18.33 -1.40
N ASP A 261 -28.08 18.38 -0.94
CA ASP A 261 -29.07 17.32 -0.83
C ASP A 261 -28.68 15.96 -1.45
N PHE A 262 -28.59 14.96 -0.56
CA PHE A 262 -28.27 13.53 -0.77
C PHE A 262 -29.25 12.75 -1.69
N ASP A 263 -29.74 13.36 -2.77
CA ASP A 263 -30.62 12.75 -3.78
C ASP A 263 -30.03 12.73 -5.21
N VAL A 264 -28.76 13.11 -5.39
CA VAL A 264 -28.08 13.05 -6.71
C VAL A 264 -26.99 11.97 -6.74
N ARG A 265 -27.45 10.76 -7.06
CA ARG A 265 -26.83 9.79 -8.00
C ARG A 265 -25.31 9.94 -8.24
N SER A 266 -24.52 9.03 -7.67
CA SER A 266 -23.09 8.84 -7.93
C SER A 266 -22.74 8.86 -9.43
N ARG A 267 -21.80 9.73 -9.82
CA ARG A 267 -21.34 9.95 -11.21
C ARG A 267 -20.05 9.20 -11.59
N THR A 268 -19.59 8.24 -10.80
CA THR A 268 -18.37 7.45 -11.07
C THR A 268 -18.58 6.17 -11.89
N SER A 269 -19.69 6.05 -12.63
CA SER A 269 -19.81 5.03 -13.66
C SER A 269 -19.17 5.52 -14.95
N VAL A 270 -18.09 4.88 -15.42
CA VAL A 270 -17.78 4.89 -16.84
C VAL A 270 -19.05 4.45 -17.58
N GLN A 271 -19.59 5.31 -18.43
CA GLN A 271 -20.72 4.97 -19.28
C GLN A 271 -20.26 3.91 -20.28
N THR A 272 -20.38 2.63 -19.93
CA THR A 272 -20.49 1.58 -20.94
C THR A 272 -21.93 1.58 -21.41
N GLU A 273 -22.17 2.06 -22.63
CA GLU A 273 -23.49 2.19 -23.27
C GLU A 273 -24.20 0.84 -23.55
N ASP A 274 -23.67 -0.28 -23.08
CA ASP A 274 -24.31 -1.59 -23.20
C ASP A 274 -24.71 -2.13 -21.82
N ASP A 275 -25.98 -1.94 -21.46
CA ASP A 275 -26.69 -2.90 -20.59
C ASP A 275 -26.64 -4.26 -21.31
N GLN A 276 -25.56 -5.04 -21.14
CA GLN A 276 -25.43 -6.35 -21.75
C GLN A 276 -26.55 -7.25 -21.23
N LEU A 277 -27.60 -7.40 -22.04
CA LEU A 277 -28.71 -8.30 -21.79
C LEU A 277 -28.20 -9.73 -21.86
N ILE A 278 -28.19 -10.44 -20.73
CA ILE A 278 -27.94 -11.88 -20.71
C ILE A 278 -29.23 -12.54 -21.21
N ALA A 279 -29.19 -13.09 -22.42
CA ALA A 279 -30.36 -13.72 -23.07
C ALA A 279 -31.64 -12.84 -23.10
N GLY A 280 -31.47 -11.52 -23.28
CA GLY A 280 -32.60 -10.58 -23.38
C GLY A 280 -33.17 -10.08 -22.05
N GLN A 281 -32.56 -10.43 -20.91
CA GLN A 281 -32.96 -9.93 -19.58
C GLN A 281 -31.77 -9.31 -18.84
N SER A 282 -32.04 -8.33 -17.97
CA SER A 282 -31.00 -7.81 -17.08
C SER A 282 -30.65 -8.85 -16.01
N ALA A 283 -29.39 -8.89 -15.57
CA ALA A 283 -28.95 -9.77 -14.48
C ALA A 283 -29.85 -9.63 -13.22
N ARG A 284 -30.40 -8.43 -13.01
CA ARG A 284 -31.37 -8.11 -11.96
C ARG A 284 -32.71 -8.84 -12.13
N ALA A 285 -33.24 -8.90 -13.35
CA ALA A 285 -34.47 -9.63 -13.65
C ALA A 285 -34.29 -11.15 -13.45
N ILE A 286 -33.10 -11.66 -13.77
CA ILE A 286 -32.73 -13.07 -13.56
C ILE A 286 -32.69 -13.40 -12.06
N MET A 287 -32.06 -12.56 -11.23
CA MET A 287 -32.04 -12.72 -9.77
C MET A 287 -33.45 -12.62 -9.17
N ALA A 288 -34.32 -11.79 -9.73
CA ALA A 288 -35.69 -11.63 -9.27
C ALA A 288 -36.57 -12.89 -9.53
N GLN A 289 -36.22 -13.68 -10.55
CA GLN A 289 -36.95 -14.86 -11.00
C GLN A 289 -36.41 -16.18 -10.43
N LEU A 290 -35.44 -16.14 -9.50
CA LEU A 290 -34.87 -17.34 -8.88
C LEU A 290 -35.93 -18.22 -8.19
N PRO A 291 -35.81 -19.56 -8.22
CA PRO A 291 -36.62 -20.49 -7.44
C PRO A 291 -36.67 -20.14 -5.94
N GLN A 292 -37.84 -20.30 -5.30
CA GLN A 292 -38.08 -19.94 -3.90
C GLN A 292 -37.07 -20.55 -2.92
N GLU A 293 -36.59 -21.77 -3.18
CA GLU A 293 -35.55 -22.42 -2.37
C GLU A 293 -34.21 -21.68 -2.42
N GLN A 294 -33.82 -21.18 -3.60
CA GLN A 294 -32.59 -20.38 -3.78
C GLN A 294 -32.76 -18.97 -3.20
N LYS A 295 -33.97 -18.39 -3.30
CA LYS A 295 -34.31 -17.12 -2.63
C LYS A 295 -34.13 -17.23 -1.12
N ALA A 296 -34.53 -18.35 -0.53
CA ALA A 296 -34.42 -18.60 0.92
C ALA A 296 -32.95 -18.68 1.37
N LYS A 297 -32.10 -19.38 0.61
CA LYS A 297 -30.65 -19.48 0.89
C LYS A 297 -29.96 -18.11 0.86
N ILE A 298 -30.29 -17.28 -0.13
CA ILE A 298 -29.79 -15.90 -0.20
C ILE A 298 -30.30 -15.07 0.98
N ALA A 299 -31.60 -15.17 1.31
CA ALA A 299 -32.19 -14.42 2.43
C ALA A 299 -31.54 -14.76 3.78
N GLU A 300 -31.19 -16.03 4.01
CA GLU A 300 -30.47 -16.48 5.21
C GLU A 300 -29.07 -15.86 5.28
N GLN A 301 -28.31 -15.90 4.19
CA GLN A 301 -26.98 -15.29 4.11
C GLN A 301 -27.01 -13.78 4.36
N VAL A 302 -28.02 -13.10 3.79
CA VAL A 302 -28.14 -11.66 4.00
C VAL A 302 -28.63 -11.31 5.41
N ALA A 303 -29.46 -12.15 6.04
CA ALA A 303 -29.81 -11.98 7.46
C ALA A 303 -28.54 -12.09 8.34
N SER A 304 -27.66 -13.04 8.05
CA SER A 304 -26.38 -13.16 8.74
C SER A 304 -25.45 -11.95 8.50
N PHE A 305 -25.44 -11.39 7.29
CA PHE A 305 -24.73 -10.14 6.99
C PHE A 305 -25.31 -8.94 7.77
N GLN A 306 -26.64 -8.82 7.89
CA GLN A 306 -27.30 -7.75 8.65
C GLN A 306 -26.96 -7.78 10.15
N GLU A 307 -26.69 -8.97 10.70
CA GLU A 307 -26.18 -9.11 12.07
C GLU A 307 -24.80 -8.46 12.23
N GLU A 308 -23.87 -8.74 11.31
CA GLU A 308 -22.54 -8.11 11.30
C GLU A 308 -22.62 -6.59 11.06
N LYS A 309 -23.55 -6.16 10.20
CA LYS A 309 -23.83 -4.74 9.97
C LYS A 309 -24.29 -4.04 11.23
N SER A 310 -25.16 -4.68 12.00
CA SER A 310 -25.64 -4.15 13.28
C SER A 310 -24.48 -3.99 14.29
N LYS A 311 -23.49 -4.89 14.27
CA LYS A 311 -22.27 -4.77 15.10
C LYS A 311 -21.42 -3.59 14.66
N LEU A 312 -21.28 -3.34 13.36
CA LEU A 312 -20.56 -2.18 12.83
C LEU A 312 -21.25 -0.86 13.17
N ASP A 313 -22.56 -0.77 12.97
CA ASP A 313 -23.35 0.42 13.36
C ASP A 313 -23.20 0.72 14.86
N ALA A 314 -23.30 -0.31 15.71
CA ALA A 314 -23.14 -0.17 17.14
C ALA A 314 -21.72 0.28 17.54
N GLU A 315 -20.70 -0.08 16.76
CA GLU A 315 -19.32 0.33 17.02
C GLU A 315 -19.05 1.76 16.53
N VAL A 316 -19.41 2.06 15.30
CA VAL A 316 -19.20 3.35 14.63
C VAL A 316 -20.02 4.46 15.28
N SER A 317 -21.24 4.18 15.75
CA SER A 317 -22.13 5.17 16.40
C SER A 317 -21.60 5.72 17.72
N LYS A 318 -20.63 5.05 18.35
CA LYS A 318 -19.96 5.53 19.57
C LYS A 318 -19.07 6.74 19.30
N TRP A 319 -18.64 6.92 18.06
CA TRP A 319 -17.60 7.86 17.68
C TRP A 319 -18.19 9.03 16.89
N ASP A 320 -17.67 10.22 17.18
CA ASP A 320 -17.81 11.39 16.32
C ASP A 320 -16.99 11.17 15.05
N ASP A 321 -17.57 11.49 13.90
CA ASP A 321 -16.95 11.38 12.58
C ASP A 321 -16.13 12.62 12.20
N SER A 322 -16.33 13.73 12.92
CA SER A 322 -15.60 14.98 12.70
C SER A 322 -14.08 14.81 12.94
N GLY A 323 -13.31 14.70 11.85
CA GLY A 323 -11.86 14.51 11.89
C GLY A 323 -11.41 13.08 12.23
N ASN A 324 -12.22 12.07 11.89
CA ASN A 324 -11.86 10.66 12.03
C ASN A 324 -12.15 9.87 10.74
N ASP A 325 -11.18 9.85 9.84
CA ASP A 325 -11.31 9.21 8.51
C ASP A 325 -11.56 7.70 8.59
N ILE A 326 -11.08 7.04 9.65
CA ILE A 326 -11.34 5.60 9.85
C ILE A 326 -12.84 5.35 10.05
N ILE A 327 -13.51 6.22 10.81
CA ILE A 327 -14.96 6.13 11.06
C ILE A 327 -15.75 6.49 9.80
N VAL A 328 -15.31 7.51 9.05
CA VAL A 328 -15.94 7.91 7.77
C VAL A 328 -15.82 6.79 6.73
N LEU A 329 -14.61 6.24 6.52
CA LEU A 329 -14.36 5.13 5.60
C LEU A 329 -15.13 3.88 6.02
N ALA A 330 -15.21 3.55 7.31
CA ALA A 330 -15.99 2.41 7.78
C ALA A 330 -17.49 2.55 7.44
N LYS A 331 -18.06 3.76 7.54
CA LYS A 331 -19.44 4.04 7.11
C LYS A 331 -19.61 3.91 5.59
N GLN A 332 -18.67 4.44 4.80
CA GLN A 332 -18.69 4.33 3.34
C GLN A 332 -18.59 2.87 2.88
N MET A 333 -17.64 2.10 3.43
CA MET A 333 -17.51 0.67 3.15
C MET A 333 -18.79 -0.10 3.53
N CYS A 334 -19.42 0.24 4.66
CA CYS A 334 -20.71 -0.35 5.05
C CYS A 334 -21.81 -0.08 4.02
N MET A 335 -21.88 1.14 3.50
CA MET A 335 -22.88 1.52 2.49
C MET A 335 -22.70 0.73 1.20
N ILE A 336 -21.46 0.65 0.67
CA ILE A 336 -21.15 -0.12 -0.56
C ILE A 336 -21.46 -1.61 -0.36
N MET A 337 -21.09 -2.20 0.79
CA MET A 337 -21.40 -3.60 1.09
C MET A 337 -22.91 -3.85 1.22
N MET A 338 -23.69 -2.88 1.72
CA MET A 338 -25.15 -2.99 1.71
C MET A 338 -25.69 -2.94 0.28
N GLU A 339 -25.22 -2.04 -0.57
CA GLU A 339 -25.65 -1.97 -1.97
C GLU A 339 -25.35 -3.27 -2.74
N MET A 340 -24.16 -3.86 -2.53
CA MET A 340 -23.81 -5.16 -3.12
C MET A 340 -24.70 -6.30 -2.62
N THR A 341 -25.04 -6.32 -1.33
CA THR A 341 -25.93 -7.37 -0.77
C THR A 341 -27.40 -7.13 -1.12
N ASP A 342 -27.83 -5.89 -1.28
CA ASP A 342 -29.17 -5.53 -1.76
C ASP A 342 -29.36 -5.82 -3.24
N PHE A 343 -28.30 -5.76 -4.04
CA PHE A 343 -28.34 -6.25 -5.43
C PHE A 343 -28.76 -7.74 -5.51
N THR A 344 -28.37 -8.55 -4.51
CA THR A 344 -28.76 -9.97 -4.42
C THR A 344 -30.19 -10.16 -3.89
N ARG A 345 -30.80 -9.12 -3.29
CA ARG A 345 -32.18 -9.11 -2.77
C ARG A 345 -33.08 -8.23 -3.63
N TYR A 346 -33.76 -8.81 -4.62
CA TYR A 346 -34.92 -8.23 -5.32
C TYR A 346 -34.97 -6.68 -5.40
N GLY A 347 -34.37 -6.09 -6.43
CA GLY A 347 -34.89 -4.82 -6.95
C GLY A 347 -34.72 -3.54 -6.10
N GLY A 348 -33.83 -3.46 -5.11
CA GLY A 348 -33.55 -2.20 -4.39
C GLY A 348 -32.48 -1.32 -5.05
N GLY A 349 -32.85 -0.13 -5.55
CA GLY A 349 -31.93 0.96 -5.98
C GLY A 349 -31.29 0.84 -7.37
N ARG A 350 -31.44 1.87 -8.23
CA ARG A 350 -30.83 1.94 -9.58
C ARG A 350 -29.31 2.17 -9.52
N GLY A 351 -28.52 1.12 -9.28
CA GLY A 351 -27.10 1.09 -9.57
C GLY A 351 -26.85 0.40 -10.91
N GLN A 352 -26.14 1.08 -11.82
CA GLN A 352 -25.60 0.48 -13.05
C GLN A 352 -24.64 -0.66 -12.70
N VAL A 353 -24.49 -1.57 -13.66
CA VAL A 353 -23.64 -2.77 -13.61
C VAL A 353 -22.28 -2.45 -12.98
N CYS A 354 -22.03 -2.88 -11.74
CA CYS A 354 -20.66 -3.18 -11.32
C CYS A 354 -20.27 -4.40 -12.14
N VAL A 355 -19.70 -4.16 -13.32
CA VAL A 355 -18.91 -5.18 -13.99
C VAL A 355 -17.82 -5.50 -12.98
N LEU A 356 -17.88 -6.71 -12.41
CA LEU A 356 -16.77 -7.36 -11.72
C LEU A 356 -15.66 -7.55 -12.76
N GLY A 357 -15.03 -6.45 -13.17
CA GLY A 357 -13.91 -6.39 -14.08
C GLY A 357 -12.65 -6.63 -13.27
N GLY A 358 -12.22 -7.89 -13.23
CA GLY A 358 -11.00 -8.32 -12.56
C GLY A 358 -11.24 -9.63 -11.80
N ALA A 359 -11.01 -10.76 -12.46
CA ALA A 359 -10.92 -12.11 -11.89
C ALA A 359 -12.23 -12.82 -11.42
N GLY A 360 -13.34 -12.68 -12.14
CA GLY A 360 -14.57 -13.44 -11.86
C GLY A 360 -15.41 -13.72 -13.10
N VAL A 361 -14.81 -14.28 -14.16
CA VAL A 361 -15.46 -14.52 -15.44
C VAL A 361 -16.62 -15.52 -15.30
N CYS A 362 -17.86 -15.05 -15.36
CA CYS A 362 -19.03 -15.89 -15.61
C CYS A 362 -19.19 -16.07 -17.13
N VAL A 363 -18.44 -16.99 -17.73
CA VAL A 363 -18.73 -17.46 -19.10
C VAL A 363 -19.90 -18.44 -19.01
N CYS A 364 -21.03 -18.07 -19.59
CA CYS A 364 -22.07 -19.02 -20.01
C CYS A 364 -22.47 -18.69 -21.45
N VAL A 365 -21.60 -19.06 -22.40
CA VAL A 365 -21.96 -19.10 -23.81
C VAL A 365 -22.39 -20.53 -24.16
N LEU A 366 -23.64 -20.64 -24.61
CA LEU A 366 -24.26 -21.73 -25.36
C LEU A 366 -24.55 -23.07 -24.61
N GLY A 367 -25.83 -23.31 -24.32
CA GLY A 367 -26.41 -24.65 -24.49
C GLY A 367 -26.78 -25.49 -23.26
N ALA A 368 -26.77 -24.96 -22.03
CA ALA A 368 -27.18 -25.71 -20.84
C ALA A 368 -28.49 -25.17 -20.24
N SER A 369 -29.41 -26.08 -19.88
CA SER A 369 -30.74 -25.84 -19.30
C SER A 369 -30.73 -24.73 -18.23
N LEU A 370 -31.73 -23.82 -18.26
CA LEU A 370 -31.87 -22.68 -17.32
C LEU A 370 -31.55 -23.01 -15.86
N THR A 371 -31.89 -24.22 -15.41
CA THR A 371 -31.65 -24.73 -14.04
C THR A 371 -30.18 -24.76 -13.63
N ARG A 372 -29.24 -25.06 -14.53
CA ARG A 372 -27.79 -25.07 -14.23
C ARG A 372 -27.20 -23.66 -14.13
N CYS A 373 -27.72 -22.72 -14.91
CA CYS A 373 -27.30 -21.32 -14.88
C CYS A 373 -27.76 -20.63 -13.58
N SER A 374 -28.96 -20.96 -13.08
CA SER A 374 -29.48 -20.47 -11.80
C SER A 374 -28.63 -20.90 -10.58
N ILE A 375 -28.10 -22.13 -10.57
CA ILE A 375 -27.29 -22.65 -9.46
C ILE A 375 -25.93 -21.93 -9.38
N LEU A 376 -25.23 -21.78 -10.51
CA LEU A 376 -23.94 -21.08 -10.58
C LEU A 376 -24.05 -19.58 -10.21
N CYS A 377 -25.14 -18.92 -10.62
CA CYS A 377 -25.41 -17.53 -10.23
C CYS A 377 -25.66 -17.40 -8.71
N VAL A 378 -26.32 -18.38 -8.10
CA VAL A 378 -26.60 -18.40 -6.66
C VAL A 378 -25.33 -18.68 -5.86
N ASP A 379 -24.47 -19.60 -6.29
CA ASP A 379 -23.18 -19.86 -5.65
C ASP A 379 -22.25 -18.63 -5.70
N SER A 380 -22.23 -17.92 -6.82
CA SER A 380 -21.51 -16.66 -6.96
C SER A 380 -22.08 -15.55 -6.06
N ALA A 381 -23.42 -15.40 -6.01
CA ALA A 381 -24.08 -14.42 -5.14
C ALA A 381 -23.87 -14.73 -3.65
N MET A 382 -23.95 -16.00 -3.24
CA MET A 382 -23.68 -16.44 -1.86
C MET A 382 -22.22 -16.17 -1.48
N SER A 383 -21.28 -16.44 -2.40
CA SER A 383 -19.85 -16.14 -2.19
C SER A 383 -19.59 -14.64 -2.02
N LEU A 384 -20.28 -13.80 -2.80
CA LEU A 384 -20.21 -12.34 -2.68
C LEU A 384 -20.74 -11.84 -1.32
N ILE A 385 -21.91 -12.33 -0.88
CA ILE A 385 -22.49 -11.97 0.42
C ILE A 385 -21.58 -12.43 1.57
N GLN A 386 -21.01 -13.64 1.46
CA GLN A 386 -20.10 -14.17 2.47
C GLN A 386 -18.79 -13.37 2.54
N ALA A 387 -18.25 -12.94 1.39
CA ALA A 387 -17.08 -12.06 1.33
C ALA A 387 -17.38 -10.68 1.96
N ALA A 388 -18.55 -10.09 1.65
CA ALA A 388 -19.00 -8.83 2.26
C ALA A 388 -19.17 -8.95 3.78
N LYS A 389 -19.73 -10.06 4.27
CA LYS A 389 -19.84 -10.36 5.70
C LYS A 389 -18.47 -10.46 6.37
N ASN A 390 -17.53 -11.19 5.78
CA ASN A 390 -16.18 -11.33 6.30
C ASN A 390 -15.47 -9.95 6.35
N LEU A 391 -15.59 -9.17 5.28
CA LEU A 391 -15.04 -7.82 5.20
C LEU A 391 -15.64 -6.92 6.29
N MET A 392 -16.95 -6.96 6.50
CA MET A 392 -17.63 -6.17 7.52
C MET A 392 -17.13 -6.48 8.94
N ASN A 393 -16.94 -7.76 9.28
CA ASN A 393 -16.38 -8.15 10.57
C ASN A 393 -14.91 -7.70 10.73
N THR A 394 -14.13 -7.78 9.66
CA THR A 394 -12.77 -7.23 9.62
C THR A 394 -12.78 -5.73 9.87
N VAL A 395 -13.65 -4.95 9.21
CA VAL A 395 -13.77 -3.50 9.41
C VAL A 395 -14.10 -3.16 10.87
N VAL A 396 -15.05 -3.87 11.50
CA VAL A 396 -15.36 -3.68 12.94
C VAL A 396 -14.13 -3.89 13.81
N SER A 397 -13.40 -4.97 13.56
CA SER A 397 -12.21 -5.33 14.34
C SER A 397 -11.09 -4.32 14.14
N THR A 398 -10.90 -3.82 12.91
CA THR A 398 -9.94 -2.77 12.57
C THR A 398 -10.27 -1.46 13.28
N VAL A 399 -11.53 -1.00 13.27
CA VAL A 399 -11.93 0.23 14.00
C VAL A 399 -11.59 0.12 15.49
N LYS A 400 -11.91 -1.02 16.13
CA LYS A 400 -11.60 -1.26 17.55
C LYS A 400 -10.09 -1.28 17.82
N ALA A 401 -9.33 -1.99 16.99
CA ALA A 401 -7.87 -2.08 17.13
C ALA A 401 -7.20 -0.72 16.90
N SER A 402 -7.66 0.06 15.92
CA SER A 402 -7.16 1.40 15.61
C SER A 402 -7.39 2.39 16.76
N TYR A 403 -8.53 2.32 17.44
CA TYR A 403 -8.75 3.10 18.67
C TYR A 403 -7.70 2.75 19.74
N VAL A 404 -7.51 1.47 20.02
CA VAL A 404 -6.51 1.01 21.02
C VAL A 404 -5.10 1.46 20.63
N ALA A 405 -4.73 1.33 19.35
CA ALA A 405 -3.44 1.78 18.84
C ALA A 405 -3.25 3.31 18.96
N SER A 406 -4.27 4.09 18.62
CA SER A 406 -4.23 5.57 18.69
C SER A 406 -3.98 6.07 20.12
N THR A 407 -4.58 5.45 21.13
CA THR A 407 -4.32 5.83 22.54
C THR A 407 -2.87 5.60 22.99
N LYS A 408 -2.15 4.66 22.36
CA LYS A 408 -0.71 4.45 22.59
C LYS A 408 0.14 5.42 21.77
N TYR A 409 -0.27 5.68 20.53
CA TYR A 409 0.41 6.61 19.62
C TYR A 409 0.40 8.04 20.17
N GLN A 410 -0.76 8.55 20.64
CA GLN A 410 -0.88 9.87 21.27
C GLN A 410 0.03 10.02 22.49
N LYS A 411 0.21 8.97 23.30
CA LYS A 411 1.13 9.00 24.45
C LYS A 411 2.60 9.09 24.04
N SER A 412 2.97 8.49 22.90
CA SER A 412 4.32 8.54 22.34
C SER A 412 4.62 9.87 21.65
N MET A 413 3.66 10.41 20.91
CA MET A 413 3.78 11.69 20.19
C MET A 413 3.63 12.91 21.11
N ALA A 414 2.94 12.84 22.24
CA ALA A 414 2.94 13.94 23.23
C ALA A 414 4.35 14.25 23.80
N MET A 415 5.33 13.37 23.58
CA MET A 415 6.74 13.55 23.93
C MET A 415 7.58 14.18 22.79
N GLN A 416 7.05 14.23 21.55
CA GLN A 416 7.69 14.83 20.38
C GLN A 416 6.77 15.93 19.84
N SER A 417 7.15 17.20 20.01
CA SER A 417 6.33 18.38 19.70
C SER A 417 6.09 18.60 18.19
N LEU A 418 5.41 17.67 17.53
CA LEU A 418 4.97 17.80 16.14
C LEU A 418 3.44 17.71 16.12
N ASN A 419 2.82 18.83 15.77
CA ASN A 419 1.38 18.96 15.58
C ASN A 419 0.98 18.28 14.27
N MET A 420 0.95 16.94 14.27
CA MET A 420 0.47 16.12 13.16
C MET A 420 -1.05 15.92 13.28
N PRO A 421 -1.80 15.73 12.18
CA PRO A 421 -3.23 15.50 12.20
C PRO A 421 -3.51 14.10 12.76
N ALA A 422 -3.60 13.99 14.08
CA ALA A 422 -4.01 12.77 14.74
C ALA A 422 -5.52 12.58 14.51
N ILE A 423 -5.89 11.46 13.87
CA ILE A 423 -7.26 10.95 13.83
C ILE A 423 -7.90 11.12 15.21
N SER A 424 -8.95 11.95 15.28
CA SER A 424 -9.49 12.39 16.56
C SER A 424 -10.54 11.40 17.05
N TRP A 425 -10.20 10.64 18.09
CA TRP A 425 -11.13 9.70 18.73
C TRP A 425 -11.96 10.43 19.78
N LYS A 426 -13.08 11.00 19.35
CA LYS A 426 -14.05 11.63 20.24
C LYS A 426 -15.28 10.76 20.39
N MET A 427 -15.66 10.47 21.62
CA MET A 427 -16.93 9.79 21.87
C MET A 427 -18.09 10.73 21.57
N LYS A 428 -19.09 10.22 20.85
CA LYS A 428 -20.33 10.93 20.59
C LYS A 428 -21.10 11.07 21.90
N ALA A 429 -21.64 12.27 22.15
CA ALA A 429 -22.45 12.50 23.34
C ALA A 429 -23.67 11.56 23.35
N PRO A 430 -24.00 10.89 24.47
CA PRO A 430 -25.13 9.96 24.51
C PRO A 430 -26.44 10.71 24.25
N GLU A 431 -27.20 10.26 23.26
CA GLU A 431 -28.53 10.81 22.99
C GLU A 431 -29.44 10.59 24.20
N LYS A 432 -30.12 11.66 24.65
CA LYS A 432 -31.08 11.59 25.75
C LYS A 432 -32.24 10.70 25.31
N LYS A 433 -32.35 9.51 25.90
CA LYS A 433 -33.53 8.67 25.70
C LYS A 433 -34.77 9.45 26.17
N PRO A 434 -35.83 9.56 25.35
CA PRO A 434 -37.07 10.18 25.80
C PRO A 434 -37.61 9.36 26.99
N LEU A 435 -37.83 10.01 28.13
CA LEU A 435 -38.27 9.36 29.38
C LEU A 435 -39.67 8.74 29.29
N VAL A 436 -40.42 9.03 28.22
CA VAL A 436 -41.76 8.48 27.99
C VAL A 436 -41.78 7.81 26.62
N LYS A 437 -42.01 6.49 26.60
CA LYS A 437 -42.40 5.78 25.37
C LYS A 437 -43.73 6.37 24.90
N ARG A 438 -43.75 7.08 23.77
CA ARG A 438 -45.01 7.23 23.02
C ARG A 438 -45.35 5.85 22.48
N GLU A 439 -46.46 5.27 22.93
CA GLU A 439 -47.03 4.09 22.28
C GLU A 439 -47.23 4.40 20.79
N LYS A 440 -46.74 3.50 19.93
CA LYS A 440 -47.10 3.52 18.51
C LYS A 440 -48.60 3.26 18.43
N GLN A 441 -49.36 4.25 17.95
CA GLN A 441 -50.73 4.02 17.51
C GLN A 441 -50.67 3.10 16.30
N GLU A 442 -51.19 1.88 16.44
CA GLU A 442 -51.52 1.00 15.32
C GLU A 442 -52.63 1.66 14.49
N ASP A 443 -52.37 1.84 13.20
CA ASP A 443 -53.38 2.21 12.21
C ASP A 443 -54.42 1.10 12.08
N GLY A 444 -55.64 1.39 12.54
CA GLY A 444 -56.76 0.46 12.50
C GLY A 444 -58.10 1.10 12.81
N SER A 445 -58.63 1.88 11.86
CA SER A 445 -60.08 2.12 11.65
C SER A 445 -60.93 2.63 12.83
N ASN A 446 -61.13 3.95 12.93
CA ASN A 446 -62.48 4.52 12.84
C ASN A 446 -62.48 6.05 12.74
N ASN A 447 -63.13 6.54 11.70
CA ASN A 447 -63.40 7.94 11.42
C ASN A 447 -64.15 8.61 12.60
N LYS A 448 -63.56 9.65 13.21
CA LYS A 448 -64.31 10.79 13.75
C LYS A 448 -63.40 11.99 13.97
N VAL A 449 -63.43 12.90 13.00
CA VAL A 449 -62.96 14.27 13.14
C VAL A 449 -63.64 14.92 14.36
N LYS A 450 -62.87 15.28 15.39
CA LYS A 450 -63.32 16.19 16.45
C LYS A 450 -62.36 17.37 16.57
N ARG A 451 -62.93 18.52 16.17
CA ARG A 451 -62.52 19.93 16.33
C ARG A 451 -61.34 20.23 17.26
N SER A 452 -60.43 21.03 16.73
CA SER A 452 -59.40 21.80 17.44
C SER A 452 -59.97 22.54 18.66
N SER A 453 -59.33 22.39 19.82
CA SER A 453 -59.48 23.34 20.93
C SER A 453 -58.32 24.33 20.90
N GLN A 454 -58.68 25.62 20.92
CA GLN A 454 -57.81 26.78 20.81
C GLN A 454 -56.69 26.77 21.87
N LYS A 455 -55.45 27.08 21.46
CA LYS A 455 -54.36 27.44 22.37
C LYS A 455 -54.76 28.71 23.14
N LYS A 456 -55.03 28.58 24.44
CA LYS A 456 -55.05 29.75 25.34
C LYS A 456 -53.61 30.19 25.59
N HIS A 457 -53.27 31.38 25.15
CA HIS A 457 -52.02 32.05 25.48
C HIS A 457 -52.12 32.57 26.93
N ILE A 458 -51.46 31.91 27.87
CA ILE A 458 -51.40 32.34 29.28
C ILE A 458 -50.17 33.24 29.43
N ASN A 459 -50.39 34.48 29.90
CA ASN A 459 -49.34 35.46 30.11
C ASN A 459 -48.54 35.11 31.39
N PRO A 460 -47.22 34.84 31.32
CA PRO A 460 -46.43 34.29 32.42
C PRO A 460 -46.39 35.17 33.69
N VAL A 461 -46.65 36.47 33.57
CA VAL A 461 -46.68 37.39 34.73
C VAL A 461 -47.89 37.15 35.64
N GLN A 462 -49.01 36.67 35.10
CA GLN A 462 -50.25 36.45 35.86
C GLN A 462 -50.24 35.12 36.63
N ALA A 463 -49.48 34.12 36.15
CA ALA A 463 -49.26 32.86 36.87
C ALA A 463 -48.28 33.00 38.04
N LEU A 464 -47.41 34.01 38.02
CA LEU A 464 -46.46 34.30 39.10
C LEU A 464 -47.07 35.10 40.26
N SER A 465 -48.18 35.82 40.05
CA SER A 465 -48.92 36.48 41.13
C SER A 465 -49.70 35.50 42.02
N GLU A 466 -50.02 34.30 41.53
CA GLU A 466 -50.72 33.27 42.31
C GLU A 466 -49.79 32.50 43.28
N PHE A 467 -48.47 32.62 43.14
CA PHE A 467 -47.49 31.94 43.99
C PHE A 467 -46.95 32.78 45.18
N LYS A 468 -47.34 34.07 45.29
CA LYS A 468 -46.86 34.95 46.37
C LYS A 468 -47.83 35.14 47.56
N ALA A 469 -48.93 34.39 47.60
CA ALA A 469 -49.96 34.52 48.64
C ALA A 469 -50.03 33.33 49.63
N MET A 470 -48.94 32.58 49.80
CA MET A 470 -48.80 31.54 50.84
C MET A 470 -47.54 31.78 51.65
N ASP A 471 -47.51 32.90 52.39
CA ASP A 471 -46.61 33.15 53.53
C ASP A 471 -47.30 34.16 54.47
N SER A 472 -48.35 33.71 55.16
CA SER A 472 -48.81 34.21 56.47
C SER A 472 -50.07 33.48 56.93
N ILE A 473 -49.85 32.61 57.92
CA ILE A 473 -50.69 32.11 59.03
C ILE A 473 -50.54 30.60 59.17
#